data_AF-A0A536T0V4-F1
#
_entry.id   AF-A0A536T0V4-F1
#
_cell.length_a   1.000
_cell.length_b   1.000
_cell.length_c   1.000
_cell.angle_alpha   90.00
_cell.angle_beta   90.00
_cell.angle_gamma   90.00
#
_symmetry.space_group_name_H-M   'P 1'
#
loop_
_entity.id
_entity.type
_entity.pdbx_description
1 polymer ?
#
loop_
_entity_poly.entity_id
_entity_poly.type
_entity_poly.pdbx_seq_one_letter_code
_entity_poly.pdbx_strand_id
1 'polypeptide(L)'
;MNGKALRTTLLGAAFLMATSAIGPGFLTQTAVFTDQLGASFAFAILTSIVVDLVAQLNIWRVLTVSGRRAQDLANELLPGLGWL
;
A
#
# COMPACT_ATOMS: atom_id res chain seq x y z
N MET A 1 10.23 -15.03 21.98
CA MET A 1 8.97 -14.27 21.83
C MET A 1 7.81 -15.26 21.66
N ASN A 2 6.69 -15.06 22.35
CA ASN A 2 5.54 -15.98 22.28
C ASN A 2 4.89 -15.92 20.88
N GLY A 3 4.75 -17.06 20.18
CA GLY A 3 4.30 -17.08 18.78
C GLY A 3 2.92 -16.45 18.53
N LYS A 4 2.07 -16.41 19.57
CA LYS A 4 0.77 -15.72 19.55
C LYS A 4 0.93 -14.20 19.49
N ALA A 5 1.86 -13.64 20.25
CA ALA A 5 2.09 -12.20 20.33
C ALA A 5 2.66 -11.63 19.02
N LEU A 6 3.56 -12.38 18.36
CA LEU A 6 4.13 -11.97 17.06
C LEU A 6 3.05 -11.88 15.97
N ARG A 7 2.13 -12.84 15.91
CA ARG A 7 1.02 -12.82 14.94
C ARG A 7 0.11 -11.62 15.12
N THR A 8 -0.23 -11.26 16.36
CA THR A 8 -1.03 -10.07 16.66
C THR A 8 -0.31 -8.77 16.30
N THR A 9 1.00 -8.68 16.52
CA THR A 9 1.80 -7.50 16.13
C THR A 9 1.87 -7.33 14.61
N LEU A 10 2.07 -8.43 13.86
CA LEU A 10 2.11 -8.39 12.39
C LEU A 10 0.74 -8.01 11.79
N LEU A 11 -0.34 -8.55 12.35
CA LEU A 11 -1.71 -8.16 11.96
C LEU A 11 -1.97 -6.68 12.24
N GLY A 12 -1.53 -6.17 13.40
CA GLY A 12 -1.63 -4.76 13.73
C GLY A 12 -0.84 -3.87 12.76
N ALA A 13 0.39 -4.25 12.44
CA ALA A 13 1.22 -3.52 11.46
C ALA A 13 0.60 -3.52 10.06
N ALA A 14 0.09 -4.66 9.59
CA ALA A 14 -0.60 -4.76 8.31
C ALA A 14 -1.88 -3.90 8.29
N PHE A 15 -2.64 -3.88 9.39
CA PHE A 15 -3.84 -3.07 9.51
C PHE A 15 -3.54 -1.56 9.48
N LEU A 16 -2.53 -1.11 10.22
CA LEU A 16 -2.09 0.29 10.20
C LEU A 16 -1.62 0.71 8.81
N MET A 17 -0.90 -0.17 8.10
CA MET A 17 -0.50 0.11 6.73
C MET A 17 -1.72 0.21 5.79
N ALA A 18 -2.64 -0.76 5.83
CA ALA A 18 -3.82 -0.77 4.98
C ALA A 18 -4.71 0.45 5.21
N THR A 19 -4.95 0.82 6.48
CA THR A 19 -5.75 2.00 6.82
C THR A 19 -5.05 3.31 6.44
N SER A 20 -3.72 3.39 6.52
CA SER A 20 -2.97 4.58 6.07
C SER A 20 -3.04 4.80 4.56
N ALA A 21 -3.27 3.75 3.77
CA ALA A 21 -3.42 3.83 2.32
C ALA A 21 -4.79 4.36 1.87
N ILE A 22 -5.82 4.27 2.73
CA ILE A 22 -7.18 4.79 2.46
C ILE A 22 -7.22 6.27 2.83
N GLY A 23 -6.53 7.09 2.03
CA GLY A 23 -6.50 8.55 2.21
C GLY A 23 -7.80 9.24 1.77
N PRO A 24 -8.00 10.51 2.16
CA PRO A 24 -9.18 11.29 1.78
C PRO A 24 -9.35 11.40 0.25
N GLY A 25 -8.24 11.44 -0.50
CA GLY A 25 -8.27 11.46 -1.97
C GLY A 25 -8.81 10.17 -2.60
N PHE A 26 -8.56 9.02 -1.99
CA PHE A 26 -9.12 7.75 -2.48
C PHE A 26 -10.63 7.70 -2.28
N LEU A 27 -11.10 8.14 -1.11
CA LEU A 27 -12.53 8.17 -0.79
C LEU A 27 -13.29 9.14 -1.70
N THR A 28 -12.78 10.35 -1.91
CA THR A 28 -13.45 11.35 -2.75
C THR A 28 -13.42 10.95 -4.22
N GLN A 29 -12.31 10.43 -4.74
CA GLN A 29 -12.24 9.98 -6.14
C GLN A 29 -13.15 8.77 -6.39
N THR A 30 -13.14 7.79 -5.48
CA THR A 30 -14.04 6.63 -5.58
C THR A 30 -15.49 7.07 -5.56
N ALA A 31 -15.86 8.03 -4.69
CA ALA A 31 -17.22 8.58 -4.65
C ALA A 31 -17.59 9.31 -5.95
N VAL A 32 -16.73 10.20 -6.45
CA VAL A 32 -16.99 10.97 -7.69
C VAL A 32 -17.14 10.03 -8.90
N PHE A 33 -16.28 9.03 -9.06
CA PHE A 33 -16.38 8.10 -10.18
C PHE A 33 -17.53 7.11 -10.02
N THR A 34 -17.89 6.73 -8.79
CA THR A 34 -19.09 5.92 -8.56
C THR A 34 -20.35 6.70 -8.91
N ASP A 35 -20.40 8.00 -8.61
CA ASP A 35 -21.52 8.88 -9.00
C ASP A 35 -21.64 9.00 -10.53
N GLN A 36 -20.50 9.16 -11.23
CA GLN A 36 -20.48 9.34 -12.68
C GLN A 36 -20.70 8.04 -13.49
N LEU A 37 -20.17 6.91 -13.02
CA LEU A 37 -20.08 5.65 -13.78
C LEU A 37 -20.92 4.52 -13.18
N GLY A 38 -21.43 4.70 -11.96
CA GLY A 38 -22.23 3.70 -11.25
C GLY A 38 -21.51 2.35 -11.13
N ALA A 39 -22.25 1.27 -11.37
CA ALA A 39 -21.73 -0.09 -11.29
C ALA A 39 -20.56 -0.38 -12.25
N SER A 40 -20.44 0.37 -13.35
CA SER A 40 -19.36 0.18 -14.33
C SER A 40 -17.98 0.48 -13.72
N PHE A 41 -17.91 1.31 -12.69
CA PHE A 41 -16.66 1.63 -12.01
C PHE A 41 -16.10 0.45 -11.20
N ALA A 42 -16.92 -0.55 -10.86
CA ALA A 42 -16.48 -1.71 -10.08
C ALA A 42 -15.34 -2.49 -10.75
N PHE A 43 -15.32 -2.57 -12.09
CA PHE A 43 -14.22 -3.23 -12.82
C PHE A 43 -12.88 -2.48 -12.65
N ALA A 44 -12.92 -1.15 -12.66
CA ALA A 44 -11.73 -0.33 -12.42
C ALA A 44 -11.20 -0.51 -10.99
N ILE A 45 -12.10 -0.57 -10.00
CA ILE A 45 -11.74 -0.85 -8.60
C ILE A 45 -11.06 -2.23 -8.47
N LEU A 46 -11.65 -3.27 -9.06
CA LEU A 46 -11.09 -4.62 -9.01
C LEU A 46 -9.69 -4.67 -9.66
N THR A 47 -9.52 -3.99 -10.80
CA THR A 47 -8.23 -3.90 -11.48
C THR A 47 -7.20 -3.17 -10.61
N SER A 48 -7.59 -2.07 -9.96
CA SER A 48 -6.73 -1.34 -9.01
C SER A 48 -6.25 -2.23 -7.88
N ILE A 49 -7.14 -3.00 -7.26
CA ILE A 49 -6.79 -3.91 -6.16
C ILE A 49 -5.74 -4.94 -6.62
N VAL A 50 -5.87 -5.47 -7.83
CA VAL A 50 -4.87 -6.42 -8.38
C VAL A 50 -3.51 -5.74 -8.52
N VAL A 51 -3.46 -4.54 -9.09
CA VAL A 51 -2.21 -3.78 -9.25
C VAL A 51 -1.59 -3.46 -7.89
N ASP A 52 -2.40 -3.02 -6.93
CA ASP A 52 -1.95 -2.67 -5.58
C ASP A 52 -1.36 -3.87 -4.85
N LEU A 53 -1.99 -5.04 -4.96
CA LEU A 53 -1.46 -6.29 -4.40
C LEU A 53 -0.11 -6.65 -5.00
N VAL A 54 0.04 -6.55 -6.33
CA VAL A 54 1.32 -6.81 -6.99
C VAL A 54 2.37 -5.81 -6.50
N ALA A 55 2.07 -4.52 -6.47
CA ALA A 55 3.02 -3.50 -6.03
C ALA A 55 3.41 -3.67 -4.55
N GLN A 56 2.46 -3.82 -3.64
CA GLN A 56 2.73 -3.94 -2.20
C GLN A 56 3.53 -5.20 -1.86
N LEU A 57 3.22 -6.34 -2.49
CA LEU A 57 4.01 -7.56 -2.27
C LEU A 57 5.45 -7.42 -2.76
N ASN A 58 5.68 -6.72 -3.88
CA ASN A 58 7.02 -6.45 -4.37
C ASN A 58 7.77 -5.49 -3.44
N ILE A 59 7.13 -4.39 -3.03
CA ILE A 59 7.72 -3.42 -2.08
C ILE A 59 8.09 -4.13 -0.79
N TRP A 60 7.19 -4.92 -0.19
CA TRP A 60 7.47 -5.65 1.04
C TRP A 60 8.63 -6.63 0.89
N ARG A 61 8.68 -7.37 -0.21
CA ARG A 61 9.77 -8.30 -0.48
C ARG A 61 11.11 -7.55 -0.52
N VAL A 62 11.17 -6.44 -1.25
CA VAL A 62 12.38 -5.65 -1.39
C VAL A 62 12.80 -5.02 -0.05
N LEU A 63 11.86 -4.46 0.72
CA LEU A 63 12.17 -3.83 2.02
C LEU A 63 12.61 -4.86 3.07
N THR A 64 11.94 -6.01 3.13
CA THR A 64 12.27 -7.07 4.09
C THR A 64 13.63 -7.71 3.79
N VAL A 65 13.97 -7.90 2.51
CA VAL A 65 15.28 -8.45 2.10
C VAL A 65 16.40 -7.42 2.27
N SER A 66 16.15 -6.13 1.97
CA SER A 66 17.17 -5.08 2.09
C SER A 66 17.44 -4.66 3.54
N GLY A 67 16.48 -4.80 4.45
CA GLY A 67 16.61 -4.37 5.85
C GLY A 67 16.72 -2.85 6.01
N ARG A 68 16.40 -2.07 4.97
CA ARG A 68 16.51 -0.61 4.93
C ARG A 68 15.12 0.05 4.92
N ARG A 69 15.06 1.33 5.30
CA ARG A 69 13.81 2.08 5.16
C ARG A 69 13.58 2.38 3.68
N ALA A 70 12.31 2.44 3.28
CA ALA A 70 11.92 2.62 1.89
C ALA A 70 12.49 3.87 1.24
N GLN A 71 12.46 5.00 1.96
CA GLN A 71 13.08 6.25 1.55
C GLN A 71 14.58 6.09 1.28
N ASP A 72 15.31 5.32 2.11
CA ASP A 72 16.75 5.14 1.96
C ASP A 72 17.09 4.33 0.73
N LEU A 73 16.32 3.26 0.53
CA LEU A 73 16.49 2.41 -0.64
C LEU A 73 16.13 3.16 -1.93
N ALA A 74 15.06 3.95 -1.93
CA ALA A 74 14.63 4.73 -3.08
C ALA A 74 15.72 5.75 -3.48
N ASN A 75 16.29 6.47 -2.51
CA ASN A 75 17.30 7.48 -2.80
C ASN A 75 18.64 6.90 -3.28
N GLU A 76 18.95 5.67 -2.91
CA GLU A 76 20.13 4.96 -3.44
C GLU A 76 19.92 4.49 -4.89
N LEU A 77 18.69 4.12 -5.26
CA LEU A 77 18.36 3.78 -6.65
C LEU A 77 18.48 5.00 -7.57
N LEU A 78 17.96 6.15 -7.12
CA LEU A 78 18.12 7.42 -7.83
C LEU A 78 17.98 8.60 -6.85
N PRO A 79 18.92 9.57 -6.85
CA PRO A 79 18.83 10.74 -5.98
C PRO A 79 17.52 11.52 -6.21
N GLY A 80 16.83 11.85 -5.11
CA GLY A 80 15.55 12.57 -5.13
C GLY A 80 14.31 11.67 -5.02
N LEU A 81 14.45 10.34 -5.08
CA LEU A 81 13.30 9.42 -4.96
C LEU A 81 12.86 9.15 -3.51
N GLY A 82 13.77 9.31 -2.54
CA GLY A 82 13.47 9.07 -1.13
C GLY A 82 13.35 10.35 -0.31
N TRP A 83 14.27 11.28 -0.55
CA TRP A 83 14.32 12.61 0.03
C TRP A 83 15.08 13.54 -0.93
N LEU A 84 14.89 14.85 -0.73
CA LEU A 84 15.65 15.89 -1.41
C LEU A 84 16.78 16.41 -0.52
#